data_AF-A0A973C3T1-F1
#
_entry.id   AF-A0A973C3T1-F1
#
_cell.length_a   1.000
_cell.length_b   1.000
_cell.length_c   1.000
_cell.angle_alpha   90.00
_cell.angle_beta   90.00
_cell.angle_gamma   90.00
#
_symmetry.space_group_name_H-M   'P 1'
#
loop_
_entity.id
_entity.type
_entity.pdbx_description
1 polymer ?
#
loop_
_entity_poly.entity_id
_entity_poly.type
_entity_poly.pdbx_seq_one_letter_code
_entity_poly.pdbx_strand_id
1 'polypeptide(L)'
;MKFVNKNQGGFTLLELLVVVGIIAIIGGAMLSSFSGQEATAARGVATSAIAGIEDATRIYRATTKGTLPNNMESLVCANYDAAGTVSTSVPSAADGGVLPATAAATTSYKYGGTSNASGIGGGMTKKLAAKFDIAALTALQATALNDVGITSMRYAISEACDTDVTTTASIFALDGTTSVDFGDGGEGLVGIDIPNQAFEGLRPDGQTGYKFRGIGFAGTIETASPVLIWKKGDGGYNNIKLGAAESDVLIAMGVGQASDLVGTGPNAAFSKAPFYGQVGKDKYAHYIALINVGPAGDEFTNGETQVQAVVDARGDFLDEEIAEFNGQKI
;
A
#
# COMPACT_ATOMS: atom_id res chain seq x y z
N MET A 1 46.43 25.55 50.37
CA MET A 1 45.14 25.11 49.79
C MET A 1 44.14 26.24 49.90
N LYS A 2 43.58 26.69 48.77
CA LYS A 2 42.60 27.79 48.70
C LYS A 2 41.21 27.16 48.83
N PHE A 3 40.49 27.44 49.92
CA PHE A 3 39.12 26.95 50.11
C PHE A 3 38.20 27.69 49.14
N VAL A 4 37.66 26.96 48.15
CA VAL A 4 36.55 27.44 47.32
C VAL A 4 35.27 27.16 48.10
N ASN A 5 34.72 28.18 48.76
CA ASN A 5 33.40 28.09 49.36
C ASN A 5 32.39 28.63 48.33
N LYS A 6 31.76 27.74 47.55
CA LYS A 6 30.65 28.09 46.67
C LYS A 6 29.37 27.99 47.49
N ASN A 7 28.80 29.13 47.86
CA ASN A 7 27.46 29.22 48.44
C ASN A 7 26.45 28.60 47.46
N GLN A 8 26.01 27.38 47.73
CA GLN A 8 24.84 26.80 47.06
C GLN A 8 23.61 27.34 47.80
N GLY A 9 23.01 28.41 47.27
CA GLY A 9 21.70 28.87 47.74
C GLY A 9 20.70 27.74 47.56
N GLY A 10 20.08 27.28 48.65
CA GLY A 10 19.06 26.24 48.60
C GLY A 10 17.86 26.73 47.78
N PHE A 11 17.47 25.94 46.79
CA PHE A 11 16.31 26.21 45.93
C PHE A 11 15.05 26.34 46.78
N THR A 12 14.32 27.45 46.66
CA THR A 12 13.09 27.64 47.45
C THR A 12 11.94 26.86 46.82
N LEU A 13 11.01 26.38 47.66
CA LEU A 13 9.82 25.66 47.22
C LEU A 13 8.93 26.54 46.31
N LEU A 14 8.96 27.87 46.55
CA LEU A 14 8.25 28.86 45.74
C LEU A 14 8.85 28.99 44.33
N GLU A 15 10.18 29.00 44.19
CA GLU A 15 10.84 29.01 42.88
C GLU A 15 10.49 27.75 42.07
N LEU A 16 10.45 26.59 42.72
CA LEU A 16 10.07 25.34 42.05
C LEU A 16 8.61 25.37 41.57
N LEU A 17 7.70 25.92 42.39
CA LEU A 17 6.29 26.06 42.03
C LEU A 17 6.09 27.00 40.84
N VAL A 18 6.80 28.14 40.82
CA VAL A 18 6.75 29.08 39.68
C VAL A 18 7.29 28.45 38.41
N VAL A 19 8.40 27.70 38.48
CA VAL A 19 8.99 27.03 37.31
C VAL A 19 8.03 25.99 36.75
N VAL A 20 7.43 25.14 37.59
CA VAL A 20 6.46 24.13 37.13
C VAL A 20 5.22 24.81 36.53
N GLY A 21 4.75 25.91 37.11
CA GLY A 21 3.64 26.70 36.56
C GLY A 21 3.94 27.26 35.17
N ILE A 22 5.14 27.83 34.96
CA ILE A 22 5.56 28.35 33.66
C ILE A 22 5.71 27.21 32.65
N ILE A 23 6.33 26.09 33.03
CA ILE A 23 6.48 24.91 32.15
C ILE A 23 5.12 24.35 31.76
N ALA A 24 4.13 24.32 32.66
CA ALA A 24 2.78 23.84 32.35
C ALA A 24 2.06 24.74 31.33
N ILE A 25 2.16 26.06 31.47
CA ILE A 25 1.56 27.04 30.54
C ILE A 25 2.23 26.94 29.16
N ILE A 26 3.56 26.92 29.13
CA ILE A 26 4.32 26.82 27.87
C ILE A 26 4.06 25.45 27.20
N GLY A 27 4.07 24.37 27.98
CA GLY A 27 3.83 23.01 27.50
C GLY A 27 2.44 22.86 26.88
N GLY A 28 1.40 23.44 27.49
CA GLY A 28 0.05 23.43 26.94
C GLY A 28 -0.05 24.19 25.60
N ALA A 29 0.57 25.36 25.50
CA ALA A 29 0.58 26.16 24.27
C ALA A 29 1.43 25.52 23.15
N MET A 30 2.55 24.88 23.50
CA MET A 30 3.41 24.17 22.53
C MET A 30 2.76 22.89 22.01
N LEU A 31 2.01 22.16 22.84
CA LEU A 31 1.33 20.95 22.41
C LEU A 31 0.25 21.25 21.35
N SER A 32 -0.48 22.36 21.50
CA SER A 32 -1.47 22.75 20.50
C SER A 32 -0.84 23.25 19.20
N SER A 33 0.36 23.85 19.25
CA SER A 33 1.06 24.30 18.04
C SER A 33 1.74 23.16 17.28
N PHE A 34 2.12 22.06 17.93
CA PHE A 34 2.65 20.86 17.29
C PHE A 34 1.58 19.92 16.73
N SER A 35 0.35 19.98 17.25
CA SER A 35 -0.79 19.24 16.70
C SER A 35 -1.07 19.71 15.26
N GLY A 36 -0.77 18.86 14.27
CA GLY A 36 -0.97 19.13 12.84
C GLY A 36 0.32 19.36 12.05
N GLN A 37 1.43 19.71 12.69
CA GLN A 37 2.72 19.83 11.99
C GLN A 37 3.21 18.49 11.45
N GLU A 38 2.94 17.39 12.15
CA GLU A 38 3.24 16.03 11.70
C GLU A 38 2.49 15.67 10.40
N ALA A 39 1.21 16.01 10.31
CA ALA A 39 0.41 15.79 9.10
C ALA A 39 0.90 16.65 7.92
N THR A 40 1.20 17.92 8.17
CA THR A 40 1.77 18.81 7.14
C THR A 40 3.14 18.32 6.68
N ALA A 41 4.01 17.85 7.58
CA ALA A 41 5.30 17.28 7.23
C ALA A 41 5.16 15.98 6.43
N ALA A 42 4.25 15.10 6.82
CA ALA A 42 3.96 13.86 6.09
C ALA A 42 3.51 14.14 4.64
N ARG A 43 2.61 15.11 4.44
CA ARG A 43 2.17 15.58 3.11
C ARG A 43 3.30 16.19 2.29
N GLY A 44 4.18 16.99 2.92
CA GLY A 44 5.36 17.54 2.26
C GLY A 44 6.33 16.46 1.77
N VAL A 45 6.58 15.43 2.59
CA VAL A 45 7.36 14.26 2.20
C VAL A 45 6.67 13.49 1.07
N ALA A 46 5.35 13.31 1.15
CA ALA A 46 4.58 12.60 0.15
C ALA A 46 4.61 13.29 -1.22
N THR A 47 4.47 14.60 -1.27
CA THR A 47 4.61 15.40 -2.50
C THR A 47 5.96 15.14 -3.18
N SER A 48 7.04 15.13 -2.40
CA SER A 48 8.38 14.85 -2.93
C SER A 48 8.56 13.37 -3.31
N ALA A 49 7.96 12.45 -2.57
CA ALA A 49 8.07 11.02 -2.83
C ALA A 49 7.32 10.62 -4.10
N ILE A 50 6.11 11.14 -4.31
CA ILE A 50 5.30 10.92 -5.51
C ILE A 50 6.08 11.33 -6.75
N ALA A 51 6.57 12.57 -6.80
CA ALA A 51 7.38 13.07 -7.92
C ALA A 51 8.66 12.23 -8.12
N GLY A 52 9.33 11.84 -7.04
CA GLY A 52 10.52 10.99 -7.10
C GLY A 52 10.25 9.59 -7.66
N ILE A 53 9.09 9.00 -7.39
CA ILE A 53 8.70 7.68 -7.91
C ILE A 53 8.31 7.78 -9.40
N GLU A 54 7.60 8.85 -9.80
CA GLU A 54 7.30 9.11 -11.21
C GLU A 54 8.59 9.26 -12.04
N ASP A 55 9.55 10.05 -11.56
CA ASP A 55 10.85 10.19 -12.21
C ASP A 55 11.63 8.88 -12.23
N ALA A 56 11.65 8.15 -11.11
CA ALA A 56 12.35 6.88 -11.00
C ALA A 56 11.80 5.82 -11.98
N THR A 57 10.47 5.70 -12.11
CA THR A 57 9.85 4.78 -13.06
C THR A 57 10.12 5.18 -14.51
N ARG A 58 10.13 6.48 -14.82
CA ARG A 58 10.50 6.99 -16.14
C ARG A 58 11.95 6.71 -16.50
N ILE A 59 12.88 6.90 -15.55
CA ILE A 59 14.30 6.55 -15.72
C ILE A 59 14.46 5.04 -15.89
N TYR A 60 13.79 4.23 -15.06
CA TYR A 60 13.81 2.77 -15.17
C TYR A 60 13.40 2.31 -16.57
N ARG A 61 12.33 2.88 -17.12
CA ARG A 61 11.87 2.58 -18.49
C ARG A 61 12.90 2.97 -19.54
N ALA A 62 13.54 4.12 -19.38
CA ALA A 62 14.58 4.59 -20.30
C ALA A 62 15.84 3.70 -20.26
N THR A 63 16.23 3.18 -19.09
CA THR A 63 17.43 2.34 -18.94
C THR A 63 17.18 0.86 -19.24
N THR A 64 15.94 0.39 -19.09
CA THR A 64 15.56 -1.02 -19.25
C THR A 64 14.87 -1.29 -20.59
N LYS A 65 15.33 -0.63 -21.66
CA LYS A 65 14.84 -0.85 -23.05
C LYS A 65 13.31 -0.73 -23.20
N GLY A 66 12.68 0.18 -22.47
CA GLY A 66 11.25 0.44 -22.57
C GLY A 66 10.36 -0.40 -21.63
N THR A 67 10.94 -1.25 -20.78
CA THR A 67 10.14 -2.03 -19.80
C THR A 67 9.85 -1.26 -18.52
N LEU A 68 8.74 -1.58 -17.87
CA LEU A 68 8.37 -1.08 -16.54
C LEU A 68 8.81 -2.08 -15.45
N PRO A 69 8.88 -1.64 -14.17
CA PRO A 69 9.25 -2.52 -13.07
C PRO A 69 8.28 -3.70 -12.92
N ASN A 70 8.83 -4.91 -12.75
CA ASN A 70 8.04 -6.11 -12.48
C ASN A 70 7.84 -6.32 -10.96
N ASN A 71 7.07 -7.33 -10.57
CA ASN A 71 6.84 -7.75 -9.18
C ASN A 71 6.27 -6.64 -8.27
N MET A 72 5.48 -5.73 -8.84
CA MET A 72 4.74 -4.72 -8.07
C MET A 72 3.54 -5.36 -7.33
N GLU A 73 3.04 -4.68 -6.30
CA GLU A 73 1.99 -5.19 -5.41
C GLU A 73 0.60 -4.97 -6.03
N SER A 74 -0.18 -6.03 -6.22
CA SER A 74 -1.50 -5.95 -6.87
C SER A 74 -2.58 -5.27 -6.02
N LEU A 75 -2.35 -5.14 -4.70
CA LEU A 75 -3.35 -4.69 -3.71
C LEU A 75 -4.60 -5.60 -3.63
N VAL A 76 -4.45 -6.85 -4.09
CA VAL A 76 -5.49 -7.86 -4.12
C VAL A 76 -5.06 -9.05 -3.28
N CYS A 77 -6.03 -9.62 -2.58
CA CYS A 77 -5.93 -10.93 -1.96
C CYS A 77 -6.47 -11.97 -2.95
N ALA A 78 -5.68 -12.98 -3.27
CA ALA A 78 -6.05 -14.02 -4.22
C ALA A 78 -5.68 -15.39 -3.67
N ASN A 79 -6.36 -16.43 -4.16
CA ASN A 79 -5.99 -17.79 -3.80
C ASN A 79 -4.58 -18.12 -4.30
N TYR A 80 -3.84 -18.82 -3.46
CA TYR A 80 -2.53 -19.34 -3.80
C TYR A 80 -2.64 -20.67 -4.55
N ASP A 81 -2.01 -20.75 -5.71
CA ASP A 81 -1.68 -22.00 -6.39
C ASP A 81 -0.15 -22.16 -6.42
N ALA A 82 0.34 -23.36 -6.13
CA ALA A 82 1.75 -23.72 -6.24
C ALA A 82 2.29 -23.59 -7.67
N ALA A 83 1.41 -23.62 -8.68
CA ALA A 83 1.77 -23.34 -10.07
C ALA A 83 1.95 -21.82 -10.36
N GLY A 84 1.66 -20.93 -9.41
CA GLY A 84 1.70 -19.48 -9.59
C GLY A 84 0.48 -18.91 -10.33
N THR A 85 -0.54 -19.73 -10.58
CA THR A 85 -1.82 -19.31 -11.14
C THR A 85 -2.62 -18.53 -10.11
N VAL A 86 -3.19 -17.40 -10.52
CA VAL A 86 -3.95 -16.52 -9.63
C VAL A 86 -5.45 -16.71 -9.90
N SER A 87 -6.26 -16.77 -8.84
CA SER A 87 -7.71 -16.94 -8.98
C SER A 87 -8.35 -15.88 -9.87
N THR A 88 -9.19 -16.34 -10.80
CA THR A 88 -9.87 -15.51 -11.80
C THR A 88 -11.26 -15.01 -11.38
N SER A 89 -11.79 -15.47 -10.23
CA SER A 89 -13.12 -15.03 -9.79
C SER A 89 -13.01 -13.79 -8.91
N VAL A 90 -13.64 -12.70 -9.37
CA VAL A 90 -13.73 -11.42 -8.64
C VAL A 90 -15.15 -11.23 -8.11
N PRO A 91 -15.35 -10.53 -6.98
CA PRO A 91 -16.66 -10.33 -6.37
C PRO A 91 -17.52 -9.44 -7.26
N SER A 92 -18.84 -9.58 -7.17
CA SER A 92 -19.72 -8.70 -7.94
C SER A 92 -19.65 -7.26 -7.40
N ALA A 93 -19.91 -6.26 -8.25
CA ALA A 93 -19.86 -4.85 -7.84
C ALA A 93 -20.81 -4.50 -6.68
N ALA A 94 -21.87 -5.31 -6.45
CA ALA A 94 -22.79 -5.14 -5.33
C ALA A 94 -22.17 -5.48 -3.97
N ASP A 95 -21.12 -6.31 -3.95
CA ASP A 95 -20.45 -6.77 -2.72
C ASP A 95 -19.36 -5.79 -2.26
N GLY A 96 -19.12 -4.71 -3.01
CA GLY A 96 -18.18 -3.63 -2.67
C GLY A 96 -16.71 -4.05 -2.51
N GLY A 97 -16.39 -5.33 -2.76
CA GLY A 97 -15.11 -5.93 -2.35
C GLY A 97 -14.93 -5.92 -0.82
N VAL A 98 -16.03 -5.90 -0.05
CA VAL A 98 -15.97 -6.00 1.42
C VAL A 98 -15.25 -7.29 1.78
N LEU A 99 -14.24 -7.19 2.65
CA LEU A 99 -13.55 -8.36 3.20
C LEU A 99 -14.62 -9.31 3.76
N PRO A 100 -14.69 -10.55 3.27
CA PRO A 100 -15.73 -11.46 3.71
C PRO A 100 -15.48 -11.85 5.16
N ALA A 101 -16.58 -12.19 5.83
CA ALA A 101 -16.50 -12.88 7.12
C ALA A 101 -16.05 -14.33 6.97
N THR A 102 -15.94 -14.87 5.75
CA THR A 102 -15.27 -16.14 5.43
C THR A 102 -14.79 -16.06 3.99
N ALA A 103 -13.48 -16.06 3.74
CA ALA A 103 -12.94 -15.96 2.38
C ALA A 103 -13.10 -17.30 1.65
N ALA A 104 -13.86 -17.30 0.55
CA ALA A 104 -13.92 -18.48 -0.31
C ALA A 104 -12.57 -18.65 -1.02
N ALA A 105 -11.98 -19.85 -0.93
CA ALA A 105 -10.70 -20.19 -1.56
C ALA A 105 -10.67 -20.03 -3.10
N THR A 106 -11.77 -19.64 -3.73
CA THR A 106 -11.84 -19.41 -5.17
C THR A 106 -12.04 -17.95 -5.54
N THR A 107 -12.16 -17.02 -4.58
CA THR A 107 -12.53 -15.62 -4.87
C THR A 107 -11.47 -14.65 -4.41
N SER A 108 -11.19 -13.67 -5.26
CA SER A 108 -10.20 -12.61 -5.01
C SER A 108 -10.89 -11.40 -4.39
N TYR A 109 -10.23 -10.72 -3.45
CA TYR A 109 -10.79 -9.57 -2.72
C TYR A 109 -9.81 -8.40 -2.68
N LYS A 110 -10.30 -7.20 -2.36
CA LYS A 110 -9.42 -6.06 -2.09
C LYS A 110 -8.58 -6.34 -0.84
N TYR A 111 -7.34 -5.89 -0.84
CA TYR A 111 -6.49 -5.94 0.35
C TYR A 111 -6.96 -4.92 1.39
N GLY A 112 -7.93 -5.27 2.24
CA GLY A 112 -8.47 -4.36 3.25
C GLY A 112 -9.54 -3.40 2.73
N GLY A 113 -9.62 -2.23 3.36
CA GLY A 113 -10.47 -1.13 2.88
C GLY A 113 -11.79 -0.92 3.64
N THR A 114 -12.00 -1.59 4.78
CA THR A 114 -13.25 -1.43 5.55
C THR A 114 -13.21 -0.21 6.49
N SER A 115 -12.04 0.22 6.93
CA SER A 115 -11.88 1.35 7.87
C SER A 115 -10.59 2.15 7.65
N ASN A 116 -10.62 3.42 8.07
CA ASN A 116 -9.43 4.26 8.20
C ASN A 116 -8.81 4.16 9.61
N ALA A 117 -9.55 3.60 10.58
CA ALA A 117 -9.10 3.51 11.96
C ALA A 117 -8.03 2.43 12.12
N SER A 118 -7.01 2.74 12.92
CA SER A 118 -5.99 1.79 13.34
C SER A 118 -6.62 0.67 14.16
N GLY A 119 -6.28 -0.58 13.86
CA GLY A 119 -6.82 -1.76 14.57
C GLY A 119 -8.20 -2.22 14.11
N ILE A 120 -8.72 -1.69 13.00
CA ILE A 120 -10.02 -2.10 12.44
C ILE A 120 -9.84 -2.39 10.96
N GLY A 121 -9.99 -3.65 10.55
CA GLY A 121 -9.94 -4.07 9.14
C GLY A 121 -8.68 -3.61 8.44
N GLY A 122 -7.54 -4.20 8.81
CA GLY A 122 -6.20 -3.89 8.28
C GLY A 122 -6.09 -3.90 6.76
N GLY A 123 -4.90 -3.57 6.25
CA GLY A 123 -4.65 -3.41 4.81
C GLY A 123 -4.92 -1.99 4.30
N MET A 124 -5.53 -1.81 3.14
CA MET A 124 -5.82 -0.48 2.61
C MET A 124 -6.76 0.32 3.52
N THR A 125 -6.61 1.64 3.50
CA THR A 125 -7.57 2.53 4.14
C THR A 125 -8.90 2.52 3.38
N LYS A 126 -10.03 2.80 4.07
CA LYS A 126 -11.34 2.94 3.42
C LYS A 126 -11.33 4.00 2.32
N LYS A 127 -10.61 5.12 2.55
CA LYS A 127 -10.47 6.18 1.55
C LYS A 127 -9.76 5.66 0.29
N LEU A 128 -8.63 4.98 0.45
CA LEU A 128 -7.87 4.41 -0.67
C LEU A 128 -8.70 3.34 -1.42
N ALA A 129 -9.26 2.37 -0.71
CA ALA A 129 -10.04 1.29 -1.31
C ALA A 129 -11.29 1.76 -2.07
N ALA A 130 -11.87 2.90 -1.67
CA ALA A 130 -13.00 3.51 -2.35
C ALA A 130 -12.65 4.10 -3.72
N LYS A 131 -11.37 4.42 -3.98
CA LYS A 131 -10.87 4.94 -5.27
C LYS A 131 -10.73 3.88 -6.35
N PHE A 132 -10.79 2.61 -5.98
CA PHE A 132 -10.58 1.49 -6.88
C PHE A 132 -11.80 0.58 -6.98
N ASP A 133 -11.93 -0.08 -8.12
CA ASP A 133 -12.77 -1.27 -8.30
C ASP A 133 -11.87 -2.48 -8.52
N ILE A 134 -12.27 -3.63 -7.97
CA ILE A 134 -11.60 -4.90 -8.28
C ILE A 134 -12.18 -5.44 -9.58
N ALA A 135 -11.33 -5.91 -10.48
CA ALA A 135 -11.73 -6.45 -11.78
C ALA A 135 -10.76 -7.54 -12.22
N ALA A 136 -11.21 -8.37 -13.16
CA ALA A 136 -10.36 -9.35 -13.81
C ALA A 136 -9.78 -8.72 -15.10
N LEU A 137 -8.49 -8.90 -15.37
CA LEU A 137 -7.85 -8.38 -16.58
C LEU A 137 -8.51 -8.95 -17.85
N THR A 138 -8.70 -8.09 -18.85
CA THR A 138 -9.00 -8.57 -20.20
C THR A 138 -7.73 -9.11 -20.87
N ALA A 139 -7.89 -9.90 -21.93
CA ALA A 139 -6.74 -10.42 -22.69
C ALA A 139 -5.88 -9.30 -23.29
N LEU A 140 -6.51 -8.21 -23.72
CA LEU A 140 -5.82 -7.03 -24.25
C LEU A 140 -5.03 -6.31 -23.16
N GLN A 141 -5.60 -6.13 -21.96
CA GLN A 141 -4.90 -5.53 -20.81
C GLN A 141 -3.71 -6.37 -20.36
N ALA A 142 -3.88 -7.69 -20.27
CA ALA A 142 -2.77 -8.59 -19.95
C ALA A 142 -1.65 -8.52 -21.00
N THR A 143 -2.01 -8.41 -22.29
CA THR A 143 -1.03 -8.22 -23.37
C THR A 143 -0.31 -6.88 -23.24
N ALA A 144 -1.04 -5.78 -23.01
CA ALA A 144 -0.50 -4.44 -22.86
C ALA A 144 0.51 -4.33 -21.70
N LEU A 145 0.30 -5.07 -20.60
CA LEU A 145 1.23 -5.14 -19.47
C LEU A 145 2.47 -6.00 -19.80
N ASN A 146 2.26 -7.16 -20.42
CA ASN A 146 3.34 -8.06 -20.82
C ASN A 146 4.27 -7.41 -21.87
N ASP A 147 3.73 -6.60 -22.78
CA ASP A 147 4.48 -5.86 -23.80
C ASP A 147 5.49 -4.87 -23.19
N VAL A 148 5.21 -4.33 -22.00
CA VAL A 148 6.14 -3.48 -21.23
C VAL A 148 6.90 -4.24 -20.15
N GLY A 149 6.93 -5.58 -20.21
CA GLY A 149 7.73 -6.41 -19.32
C GLY A 149 7.16 -6.60 -17.91
N ILE A 150 5.95 -6.15 -17.63
CA ILE A 150 5.25 -6.49 -16.39
C ILE A 150 4.61 -7.87 -16.62
N THR A 151 5.28 -8.92 -16.18
CA THR A 151 4.85 -10.32 -16.37
C THR A 151 4.34 -10.98 -15.09
N SER A 152 4.56 -10.35 -13.95
CA SER A 152 4.15 -10.86 -12.64
C SER A 152 3.77 -9.73 -11.68
N MET A 153 2.82 -10.02 -10.80
CA MET A 153 2.46 -9.15 -9.67
C MET A 153 2.49 -9.93 -8.37
N ARG A 154 2.62 -9.18 -7.28
CA ARG A 154 2.59 -9.75 -5.93
C ARG A 154 1.17 -9.69 -5.40
N TYR A 155 0.65 -10.82 -4.96
CA TYR A 155 -0.66 -10.96 -4.34
C TYR A 155 -0.50 -11.30 -2.87
N ALA A 156 -1.42 -10.83 -2.03
CA ALA A 156 -1.59 -11.41 -0.69
C ALA A 156 -2.45 -12.68 -0.83
N ILE A 157 -2.27 -13.67 0.02
CA ILE A 157 -3.17 -14.83 -0.03
C ILE A 157 -4.56 -14.49 0.53
N SER A 158 -5.61 -15.03 -0.09
CA SER A 158 -7.02 -14.79 0.25
C SER A 158 -7.35 -15.02 1.73
N GLU A 159 -6.76 -16.05 2.31
CA GLU A 159 -6.95 -16.52 3.68
C GLU A 159 -6.48 -15.48 4.70
N ALA A 160 -5.43 -14.74 4.40
CA ALA A 160 -4.93 -13.68 5.27
C ALA A 160 -5.84 -12.44 5.29
N CYS A 161 -6.71 -12.32 4.28
CA CYS A 161 -7.70 -11.25 4.18
C CYS A 161 -9.07 -11.67 4.73
N ASP A 162 -9.18 -12.91 5.21
CA ASP A 162 -10.35 -13.35 5.94
C ASP A 162 -10.49 -12.58 7.25
N THR A 163 -11.70 -12.12 7.54
CA THR A 163 -12.04 -11.44 8.80
C THR A 163 -12.88 -12.32 9.72
N ASP A 164 -13.12 -13.59 9.35
CA ASP A 164 -13.67 -14.57 10.28
C ASP A 164 -12.73 -14.76 11.47
N VAL A 165 -13.21 -14.42 12.65
CA VAL A 165 -12.51 -14.71 13.91
C VAL A 165 -12.95 -16.05 14.51
N THR A 166 -13.95 -16.70 13.90
CA THR A 166 -14.51 -17.97 14.36
C THR A 166 -13.94 -19.18 13.63
N THR A 167 -13.40 -18.98 12.42
CA THR A 167 -12.66 -19.99 11.67
C THR A 167 -11.19 -19.61 11.59
N THR A 168 -10.29 -20.47 12.05
CA THR A 168 -8.85 -20.26 11.86
C THR A 168 -8.54 -20.30 10.36
N ALA A 169 -8.06 -19.18 9.81
CA ALA A 169 -7.55 -19.13 8.44
C ALA A 169 -6.35 -20.08 8.33
N SER A 170 -6.57 -21.21 7.67
CA SER A 170 -5.54 -22.21 7.42
C SER A 170 -5.02 -22.05 6.00
N ILE A 171 -3.70 -22.00 5.85
CA ILE A 171 -3.07 -22.00 4.53
C ILE A 171 -3.20 -23.41 3.96
N PHE A 172 -4.00 -23.57 2.90
CA PHE A 172 -4.04 -24.82 2.17
C PHE A 172 -2.91 -24.87 1.15
N ALA A 173 -2.11 -25.95 1.18
CA ALA A 173 -1.30 -26.42 0.05
C ALA A 173 -0.09 -25.56 -0.40
N LEU A 174 0.67 -24.95 0.52
CA LEU A 174 1.92 -24.26 0.16
C LEU A 174 3.15 -25.16 0.01
N ASP A 175 3.06 -26.45 0.37
CA ASP A 175 4.06 -27.48 0.09
C ASP A 175 3.48 -28.80 -0.47
N GLY A 176 2.18 -28.80 -0.80
CA GLY A 176 1.46 -29.98 -1.27
C GLY A 176 1.01 -30.97 -0.20
N THR A 177 1.22 -30.73 1.11
CA THR A 177 0.90 -31.75 2.13
C THR A 177 0.36 -31.32 3.49
N THR A 178 0.36 -30.05 3.89
CA THR A 178 -0.25 -29.70 5.21
C THR A 178 -0.89 -28.32 5.27
N SER A 179 -2.06 -28.25 5.92
CA SER A 179 -2.69 -27.01 6.38
C SER A 179 -1.86 -26.40 7.50
N VAL A 180 -1.41 -25.17 7.34
CA VAL A 180 -0.59 -24.48 8.35
C VAL A 180 -1.27 -23.19 8.77
N ASP A 181 -1.38 -22.98 10.07
CA ASP A 181 -2.03 -21.79 10.61
C ASP A 181 -1.12 -20.56 10.48
N PHE A 182 -1.73 -19.42 10.18
CA PHE A 182 -1.12 -18.14 10.50
C PHE A 182 -1.12 -17.96 12.02
N GLY A 183 0.03 -17.60 12.61
CA GLY A 183 0.20 -17.47 14.06
C GLY A 183 -0.97 -16.77 14.77
N ASP A 184 -1.30 -17.20 15.99
CA ASP A 184 -2.45 -16.78 16.83
C ASP A 184 -3.68 -16.20 16.10
N GLY A 185 -4.12 -16.89 15.04
CA GLY A 185 -5.49 -17.35 14.79
C GLY A 185 -6.71 -16.42 14.82
N GLY A 186 -6.62 -15.10 15.05
CA GLY A 186 -7.83 -14.30 15.31
C GLY A 186 -7.92 -12.86 14.78
N GLU A 187 -6.86 -12.31 14.17
CA GLU A 187 -6.82 -10.86 13.93
C GLU A 187 -6.94 -10.45 12.45
N GLY A 188 -7.08 -11.40 11.49
CA GLY A 188 -7.11 -11.11 10.05
C GLY A 188 -5.98 -10.14 9.66
N LEU A 189 -6.21 -9.23 8.71
CA LEU A 189 -5.20 -8.20 8.37
C LEU A 189 -4.84 -7.24 9.52
N VAL A 190 -5.59 -7.18 10.61
CA VAL A 190 -5.25 -6.33 11.77
C VAL A 190 -4.05 -6.88 12.54
N GLY A 191 -3.88 -8.20 12.55
CA GLY A 191 -2.82 -8.89 13.26
C GLY A 191 -1.46 -8.87 12.55
N ILE A 192 -1.38 -8.28 11.36
CA ILE A 192 -0.16 -8.32 10.57
C ILE A 192 0.96 -7.52 11.24
N ASP A 193 2.10 -8.18 11.48
CA ASP A 193 3.22 -7.57 12.22
C ASP A 193 3.80 -6.34 11.48
N ILE A 194 3.91 -6.46 10.17
CA ILE A 194 4.50 -5.46 9.27
C ILE A 194 3.64 -5.41 8.00
N PRO A 195 2.63 -4.52 7.93
CA PRO A 195 1.73 -4.43 6.77
C PRO A 195 2.47 -4.22 5.44
N ASN A 196 3.58 -3.48 5.48
CA ASN A 196 4.41 -3.19 4.31
C ASN A 196 5.20 -4.40 3.80
N GLN A 197 5.13 -5.54 4.48
CA GLN A 197 5.68 -6.80 3.99
C GLN A 197 4.57 -7.79 3.63
N ALA A 198 3.31 -7.36 3.54
CA ALA A 198 2.20 -8.29 3.28
C ALA A 198 2.35 -9.05 1.96
N PHE A 199 2.83 -8.38 0.92
CA PHE A 199 3.02 -8.95 -0.42
C PHE A 199 4.34 -9.71 -0.59
N GLU A 200 5.16 -9.77 0.47
CA GLU A 200 6.39 -10.53 0.46
C GLU A 200 6.15 -12.03 0.59
N GLY A 201 7.13 -12.82 0.15
CA GLY A 201 7.06 -14.26 0.23
C GLY A 201 6.92 -14.78 1.67
N LEU A 202 6.30 -15.94 1.80
CA LEU A 202 6.11 -16.62 3.08
C LEU A 202 7.40 -16.84 3.84
N ARG A 203 7.36 -16.48 5.13
CA ARG A 203 8.51 -16.58 6.03
C ARG A 203 8.24 -17.64 7.11
N PRO A 204 9.00 -18.74 7.14
CA PRO A 204 8.88 -19.75 8.19
C PRO A 204 9.13 -19.15 9.58
N ASP A 205 8.36 -19.59 10.57
CA ASP A 205 8.52 -19.22 11.98
C ASP A 205 9.48 -20.17 12.76
N GLY A 206 10.07 -21.14 12.06
CA GLY A 206 11.12 -22.01 12.61
C GLY A 206 10.63 -23.14 13.52
N GLN A 207 9.32 -23.35 13.64
CA GLN A 207 8.73 -24.48 14.37
C GLN A 207 7.89 -25.36 13.44
N THR A 208 6.68 -24.93 13.08
CA THR A 208 5.80 -25.66 12.13
C THR A 208 4.82 -24.72 11.42
N GLY A 209 5.09 -23.41 11.38
CA GLY A 209 4.16 -22.40 10.85
C GLY A 209 4.88 -21.25 10.14
N TYR A 210 4.08 -20.28 9.70
CA TYR A 210 4.57 -19.07 9.06
C TYR A 210 4.33 -17.84 9.93
N LYS A 211 5.27 -16.90 9.88
CA LYS A 211 5.05 -15.61 10.49
C LYS A 211 3.93 -14.90 9.76
N PHE A 212 3.08 -14.19 10.48
CA PHE A 212 2.05 -13.34 9.88
C PHE A 212 2.64 -12.00 9.40
N ARG A 213 3.65 -12.14 8.52
CA ARG A 213 4.35 -11.12 7.73
C ARG A 213 4.87 -11.84 6.48
N GLY A 214 4.85 -11.19 5.33
CA GLY A 214 5.16 -11.90 4.09
C GLY A 214 4.11 -12.96 3.83
N ILE A 215 2.87 -12.56 3.60
CA ILE A 215 1.73 -13.44 3.35
C ILE A 215 1.41 -13.48 1.85
N GLY A 216 2.40 -13.17 1.03
CA GLY A 216 2.23 -12.95 -0.39
C GLY A 216 2.99 -13.94 -1.26
N PHE A 217 2.65 -13.90 -2.53
CA PHE A 217 3.23 -14.74 -3.57
C PHE A 217 3.32 -13.98 -4.88
N ALA A 218 4.19 -14.42 -5.77
CA ALA A 218 4.22 -13.91 -7.13
C ALA A 218 3.21 -14.68 -7.98
N GLY A 219 2.32 -13.96 -8.64
CA GLY A 219 1.36 -14.49 -9.59
C GLY A 219 1.69 -14.01 -11.00
N THR A 220 1.57 -14.90 -11.99
CA THR A 220 1.76 -14.55 -13.39
C THR A 220 0.60 -13.66 -13.88
N ILE A 221 0.92 -12.65 -14.69
CA ILE A 221 -0.09 -11.80 -15.34
C ILE A 221 -0.63 -12.51 -16.57
N GLU A 222 -1.90 -12.90 -16.48
CA GLU A 222 -2.64 -13.54 -17.55
C GLU A 222 -4.03 -12.93 -17.69
N THR A 223 -4.79 -13.41 -18.66
CA THR A 223 -6.20 -13.05 -18.77
C THR A 223 -6.94 -13.46 -17.51
N ALA A 224 -7.84 -12.61 -17.04
CA ALA A 224 -8.61 -12.77 -15.82
C ALA A 224 -7.80 -12.73 -14.50
N SER A 225 -6.49 -12.44 -14.53
CA SER A 225 -5.78 -12.12 -13.30
C SER A 225 -6.47 -10.95 -12.59
N PRO A 226 -6.69 -11.01 -11.27
CA PRO A 226 -7.43 -10.00 -10.55
C PRO A 226 -6.53 -8.79 -10.30
N VAL A 227 -7.08 -7.60 -10.47
CA VAL A 227 -6.37 -6.32 -10.30
C VAL A 227 -7.30 -5.27 -9.70
N LEU A 228 -6.71 -4.19 -9.20
CA LEU A 228 -7.45 -2.98 -8.88
C LEU A 228 -7.36 -1.99 -10.05
N ILE A 229 -8.51 -1.49 -10.48
CA ILE A 229 -8.65 -0.47 -11.51
C ILE A 229 -9.10 0.83 -10.85
N TRP A 230 -8.46 1.94 -11.20
CA TRP A 230 -8.87 3.27 -10.75
C TRP A 230 -10.28 3.60 -11.23
N LYS A 231 -11.11 4.13 -10.34
CA LYS A 231 -12.45 4.56 -10.69
C LYS A 231 -12.39 5.81 -11.56
N LYS A 232 -12.66 5.65 -12.85
CA LYS A 232 -12.72 6.76 -13.82
C LYS A 232 -13.68 7.89 -13.41
N GLY A 233 -14.74 7.58 -12.65
CA GLY A 233 -15.79 8.53 -12.28
C GLY A 233 -16.71 8.87 -13.44
N ASP A 234 -17.74 9.68 -13.18
CA ASP A 234 -18.68 10.11 -14.20
C ASP A 234 -17.97 10.93 -15.28
N GLY A 235 -18.14 10.55 -16.55
CA GLY A 235 -17.45 11.20 -17.68
C GLY A 235 -15.92 11.12 -17.60
N GLY A 236 -15.36 10.13 -16.90
CA GLY A 236 -13.90 10.01 -16.74
C GLY A 236 -13.26 11.11 -15.90
N TYR A 237 -14.05 11.85 -15.11
CA TYR A 237 -13.58 12.98 -14.31
C TYR A 237 -12.33 12.68 -13.46
N ASN A 238 -12.25 11.50 -12.83
CA ASN A 238 -11.10 11.13 -12.02
C ASN A 238 -9.88 10.73 -12.85
N ASN A 239 -10.07 10.26 -14.10
CA ASN A 239 -8.97 10.00 -15.02
C ASN A 239 -8.35 11.30 -15.52
N ILE A 240 -9.20 12.26 -15.92
CA ILE A 240 -8.77 13.57 -16.42
C ILE A 240 -7.95 14.32 -15.38
N LYS A 241 -8.33 14.22 -14.10
CA LYS A 241 -7.56 14.78 -12.96
C LYS A 241 -6.13 14.27 -12.86
N LEU A 242 -5.88 13.05 -13.32
CA LEU A 242 -4.57 12.41 -13.33
C LEU A 242 -3.85 12.60 -14.68
N GLY A 243 -4.42 13.38 -15.60
CA GLY A 243 -3.90 13.60 -16.94
C GLY A 243 -4.12 12.45 -17.92
N ALA A 244 -5.00 11.49 -17.61
CA ALA A 244 -5.38 10.39 -18.51
C ALA A 244 -6.61 10.75 -19.35
N ALA A 245 -6.86 9.99 -20.43
CA ALA A 245 -8.09 10.15 -21.19
C ALA A 245 -9.31 9.59 -20.41
N GLU A 246 -10.51 10.09 -20.75
CA GLU A 246 -11.75 9.73 -20.07
C GLU A 246 -12.03 8.22 -20.02
N SER A 247 -11.67 7.51 -21.10
CA SER A 247 -11.92 6.07 -21.27
C SER A 247 -10.75 5.17 -20.89
N ASP A 248 -9.61 5.74 -20.50
CA ASP A 248 -8.40 4.97 -20.19
C ASP A 248 -8.60 4.06 -18.97
N VAL A 249 -8.00 2.88 -19.02
CA VAL A 249 -7.95 1.94 -17.90
C VAL A 249 -6.63 2.15 -17.17
N LEU A 250 -6.73 2.55 -15.90
CA LEU A 250 -5.57 2.71 -15.03
C LEU A 250 -5.53 1.58 -14.01
N ILE A 251 -4.52 0.72 -14.10
CA ILE A 251 -4.33 -0.42 -13.22
C ILE A 251 -3.41 -0.01 -12.06
N ALA A 252 -3.84 -0.27 -10.84
CA ALA A 252 -3.13 0.11 -9.64
C ALA A 252 -2.09 -0.95 -9.26
N MET A 253 -0.84 -0.52 -9.07
CA MET A 253 0.25 -1.40 -8.65
C MET A 253 1.11 -0.70 -7.59
N GLY A 254 1.21 -1.31 -6.41
CA GLY A 254 2.00 -0.83 -5.29
C GLY A 254 3.51 -0.98 -5.49
N VAL A 255 4.27 0.04 -5.10
CA VAL A 255 5.74 0.03 -5.16
C VAL A 255 6.30 -0.62 -3.89
N GLY A 256 6.24 -1.95 -3.86
CA GLY A 256 6.71 -2.79 -2.76
C GLY A 256 8.20 -3.07 -2.73
N GLN A 257 8.65 -3.74 -1.67
CA GLN A 257 10.06 -4.09 -1.48
C GLN A 257 10.56 -5.15 -2.47
N ALA A 258 9.66 -5.99 -3.01
CA ALA A 258 9.92 -6.95 -4.08
C ALA A 258 9.91 -6.37 -5.49
N SER A 259 9.49 -5.12 -5.69
CA SER A 259 9.48 -4.50 -7.02
C SER A 259 10.90 -4.35 -7.55
N ASP A 260 11.09 -4.52 -8.86
CA ASP A 260 12.40 -4.32 -9.50
C ASP A 260 12.93 -2.86 -9.39
N LEU A 261 12.05 -1.91 -9.06
CA LEU A 261 12.41 -0.52 -8.79
C LEU A 261 13.13 -0.36 -7.44
N VAL A 262 13.06 -1.37 -6.57
CA VAL A 262 13.52 -1.34 -5.18
C VAL A 262 14.56 -2.44 -4.92
N GLY A 263 15.60 -2.11 -4.15
CA GLY A 263 16.62 -3.04 -3.70
C GLY A 263 17.99 -2.73 -4.27
N THR A 264 18.73 -3.78 -4.63
CA THR A 264 20.13 -3.69 -5.08
C THR A 264 20.30 -4.09 -6.55
N GLY A 265 19.20 -4.17 -7.30
CA GLY A 265 19.24 -4.47 -8.73
C GLY A 265 19.95 -3.36 -9.51
N PRO A 266 20.46 -3.66 -10.73
CA PRO A 266 21.22 -2.70 -11.53
C PRO A 266 20.43 -1.45 -11.92
N ASN A 267 19.09 -1.55 -11.96
CA ASN A 267 18.18 -0.46 -12.30
C ASN A 267 17.31 -0.04 -11.10
N ALA A 268 17.59 -0.52 -9.89
CA ALA A 268 16.83 -0.15 -8.71
C ALA A 268 17.06 1.34 -8.40
N ALA A 269 15.98 2.10 -8.33
CA ALA A 269 16.03 3.52 -8.01
C ALA A 269 16.03 3.77 -6.49
N PHE A 270 15.48 2.83 -5.73
CA PHE A 270 15.36 2.94 -4.28
C PHE A 270 16.03 1.77 -3.58
N SER A 271 16.73 2.02 -2.47
CA SER A 271 17.28 0.94 -1.63
C SER A 271 16.21 0.26 -0.76
N LYS A 272 15.12 0.97 -0.48
CA LYS A 272 13.95 0.54 0.29
C LYS A 272 12.67 1.10 -0.30
N ALA A 273 11.57 0.36 -0.17
CA ALA A 273 10.28 0.79 -0.67
C ALA A 273 9.86 2.10 0.03
N PRO A 274 9.50 3.15 -0.73
CA PRO A 274 9.02 4.40 -0.15
C PRO A 274 7.66 4.17 0.53
N PHE A 275 7.45 4.81 1.68
CA PHE A 275 6.21 4.70 2.44
C PHE A 275 5.70 6.06 2.91
N TYR A 276 4.39 6.13 3.13
CA TYR A 276 3.68 7.28 3.67
C TYR A 276 3.53 7.12 5.19
N GLY A 277 4.00 8.10 5.96
CA GLY A 277 4.09 7.98 7.42
C GLY A 277 2.76 8.14 8.17
N GLN A 278 1.76 8.77 7.56
CA GLN A 278 0.49 9.11 8.22
C GLN A 278 -0.63 8.11 7.85
N VAL A 279 -0.38 6.82 8.13
CA VAL A 279 -1.39 5.75 8.10
C VAL A 279 -1.37 4.95 9.41
N GLY A 280 -2.46 4.22 9.69
CA GLY A 280 -2.53 3.36 10.86
C GLY A 280 -1.48 2.24 10.83
N LYS A 281 -1.13 1.71 12.01
CA LYS A 281 -0.07 0.69 12.16
C LYS A 281 -0.35 -0.60 11.39
N ASP A 282 -1.62 -0.90 11.14
CA ASP A 282 -2.15 -2.07 10.45
C ASP A 282 -2.50 -1.76 8.98
N LYS A 283 -2.15 -0.55 8.49
CA LYS A 283 -2.52 -0.08 7.16
C LYS A 283 -1.38 -0.18 6.17
N TYR A 284 -1.74 -0.45 4.93
CA TYR A 284 -0.85 -0.40 3.79
C TYR A 284 -0.30 1.03 3.62
N ALA A 285 1.01 1.18 3.48
CA ALA A 285 1.67 2.47 3.49
C ALA A 285 2.52 2.79 2.25
N HIS A 286 2.74 1.84 1.33
CA HIS A 286 3.51 2.14 0.12
C HIS A 286 2.71 3.01 -0.86
N TYR A 287 3.42 3.67 -1.75
CA TYR A 287 2.83 4.41 -2.85
C TYR A 287 2.34 3.45 -3.95
N ILE A 288 1.34 3.89 -4.71
CA ILE A 288 0.69 3.11 -5.75
C ILE A 288 0.92 3.81 -7.09
N ALA A 289 1.58 3.13 -8.02
CA ALA A 289 1.66 3.56 -9.41
C ALA A 289 0.37 3.19 -10.16
N LEU A 290 -0.17 4.13 -10.91
CA LEU A 290 -1.30 3.93 -11.80
C LEU A 290 -0.78 3.70 -13.22
N ILE A 291 -0.88 2.46 -13.71
CA ILE A 291 -0.41 2.04 -15.01
C ILE A 291 -1.52 2.22 -16.03
N ASN A 292 -1.33 3.13 -16.99
CA ASN A 292 -2.28 3.35 -18.08
C ASN A 292 -2.02 2.35 -19.19
N VAL A 293 -3.02 1.49 -19.44
CA VAL A 293 -3.01 0.50 -20.52
C VAL A 293 -3.87 0.92 -21.71
N GLY A 294 -4.31 2.18 -21.77
CA GLY A 294 -5.12 2.73 -22.84
C GLY A 294 -6.63 2.53 -22.63
N PRO A 295 -7.45 2.96 -23.61
CA PRO A 295 -8.90 2.85 -23.54
C PRO A 295 -9.37 1.40 -23.54
N ALA A 296 -10.43 1.12 -22.80
CA ALA A 296 -10.97 -0.25 -22.72
C ALA A 296 -11.40 -0.77 -24.10
N GLY A 297 -10.87 -1.93 -24.51
CA GLY A 297 -11.13 -2.56 -25.81
C GLY A 297 -10.26 -2.04 -26.96
N ASP A 298 -9.44 -1.03 -26.71
CA ASP A 298 -8.40 -0.51 -27.61
C ASP A 298 -7.15 -0.20 -26.77
N GLU A 299 -6.80 -1.17 -25.91
CA GLU A 299 -5.63 -1.06 -25.05
C GLU A 299 -4.34 -0.87 -25.85
N PHE A 300 -3.40 -0.16 -25.25
CA PHE A 300 -2.09 0.10 -25.83
C PHE A 300 -1.39 -1.19 -26.24
N THR A 301 -0.81 -1.16 -27.42
CA THR A 301 0.02 -2.24 -27.96
C THR A 301 1.43 -1.72 -28.20
N ASN A 302 2.40 -2.62 -28.40
CA ASN A 302 3.78 -2.25 -28.77
C ASN A 302 4.51 -1.38 -27.73
N GLY A 303 4.16 -1.55 -26.45
CA GLY A 303 4.90 -0.94 -25.35
C GLY A 303 4.54 0.51 -25.02
N GLU A 304 3.37 0.99 -25.46
CA GLU A 304 2.86 2.34 -25.15
C GLU A 304 2.31 2.48 -23.71
N THR A 305 2.08 1.36 -23.02
CA THR A 305 1.74 1.31 -21.59
C THR A 305 2.75 2.08 -20.75
N GLN A 306 2.26 2.92 -19.84
CA GLN A 306 3.11 3.80 -19.04
C GLN A 306 2.53 4.09 -17.65
N VAL A 307 3.39 4.54 -16.73
CA VAL A 307 2.94 5.10 -15.46
C VAL A 307 2.29 6.46 -15.74
N GLN A 308 1.02 6.59 -15.38
CA GLN A 308 0.24 7.81 -15.57
C GLN A 308 0.39 8.79 -14.42
N ALA A 309 0.31 8.26 -13.20
CA ALA A 309 0.41 9.02 -11.97
C ALA A 309 0.78 8.08 -10.82
N VAL A 310 1.31 8.64 -9.74
CA VAL A 310 1.50 7.94 -8.47
C VAL A 310 0.58 8.53 -7.41
N VAL A 311 -0.05 7.66 -6.61
CA VAL A 311 -0.91 8.04 -5.49
C VAL A 311 -0.35 7.53 -4.17
N ASP A 312 -0.63 8.26 -3.11
CA ASP A 312 -0.22 7.89 -1.76
C ASP A 312 -1.13 6.80 -1.15
N ALA A 313 -0.79 6.36 0.07
CA ALA A 313 -1.55 5.35 0.80
C ALA A 313 -2.94 5.82 1.29
N ARG A 314 -3.28 7.10 1.14
CA ARG A 314 -4.60 7.67 1.42
C ARG A 314 -5.44 7.82 0.14
N GLY A 315 -4.84 7.63 -1.03
CA GLY A 315 -5.47 7.72 -2.34
C GLY A 315 -5.48 9.14 -2.92
N ASP A 316 -4.57 9.99 -2.46
CA ASP A 316 -4.36 11.35 -2.95
C ASP A 316 -3.20 11.34 -3.97
N PHE A 317 -3.37 12.09 -5.07
CA PHE A 317 -2.36 12.26 -6.11
C PHE A 317 -1.63 13.61 -5.95
N LEU A 318 -0.57 13.84 -6.71
CA LEU A 318 0.34 14.97 -6.54
C LEU A 318 -0.36 16.34 -6.34
N ASP A 319 -1.25 16.72 -7.26
CA ASP A 319 -1.93 18.02 -7.17
C ASP A 319 -2.88 18.10 -5.98
N GLU A 320 -3.52 16.99 -5.59
CA GLU A 320 -4.33 16.93 -4.38
C GLU A 320 -3.47 17.06 -3.12
N GLU A 321 -2.29 16.43 -3.07
CA GLU A 321 -1.33 16.56 -1.96
C GLU A 321 -0.78 17.99 -1.86
N ILE A 322 -0.46 18.64 -2.98
CA ILE A 322 -0.02 20.05 -3.01
C ILE A 322 -1.14 20.97 -2.52
N ALA A 323 -2.38 20.74 -2.95
CA ALA A 323 -3.53 21.53 -2.51
C ALA A 323 -3.80 21.35 -0.99
N GLU A 324 -3.66 20.14 -0.45
CA GLU A 324 -3.77 19.88 1.00
C GLU A 324 -2.60 20.48 1.79
N PHE A 325 -1.39 20.46 1.24
CA PHE A 325 -0.20 21.05 1.86
C PHE A 325 -0.31 22.58 1.95
N ASN A 326 -0.81 23.22 0.89
CA ASN A 326 -1.02 24.68 0.83
C ASN A 326 -2.30 25.15 1.53
N GLY A 327 -3.10 24.24 2.10
CA GLY A 327 -4.36 24.57 2.77
C GLY A 327 -5.47 25.05 1.83
N GLN A 328 -5.37 24.76 0.53
CA GLN A 328 -6.37 25.13 -0.48
C GLN A 328 -7.55 24.17 -0.51
N LYS A 329 -7.32 22.92 -0.10
CA LYS A 329 -8.35 21.89 0.07
C LYS A 329 -8.69 21.80 1.56
N ILE A 330 -9.93 22.14 1.91
CA ILE A 330 -10.48 22.07 3.29
C ILE A 330 -11.11 20.71 3.51
#